data_AF-A0A1J8P059-F1
#
_entry.id   AF-A0A1J8P059-F1
#
_cell.length_a   1.000
_cell.length_b   1.000
_cell.length_c   1.000
_cell.angle_alpha   90.00
_cell.angle_beta   90.00
_cell.angle_gamma   90.00
#
_symmetry.space_group_name_H-M   'P 1'
#
loop_
_entity.id
_entity.type
_entity.pdbx_description
1 polymer ?
#
loop_
_entity_poly.entity_id
_entity_poly.type
_entity_poly.pdbx_seq_one_letter_code
_entity_poly.pdbx_strand_id
1 'polypeptide(L)'
;GKTNATAINLSDIASNSGTGGFVINSENTWDYSGTSVSSAGDVNGDGLDDLIVGAEWADSTGKSLAGKSYVIFGKTDTKAINLSDISAGKGTTAHTIDFQGDTNTDKNDTLTGTSANEF
;
A
#
# COMPACT_ATOMS: atom_id res chain seq x y z
N GLY A 1 -11.80 8.77 -9.46
CA GLY A 1 -12.00 7.94 -10.67
C GLY A 1 -12.03 8.78 -11.92
N LYS A 2 -11.75 8.19 -13.10
CA LYS A 2 -11.78 8.88 -14.41
C LYS A 2 -13.17 9.52 -14.64
N THR A 3 -13.20 10.79 -15.04
CA THR A 3 -14.43 11.58 -15.21
C THR A 3 -15.04 11.48 -16.60
N ASN A 4 -14.31 10.94 -17.58
CA ASN A 4 -14.80 10.70 -18.94
C ASN A 4 -15.04 9.21 -19.21
N ALA A 5 -16.10 8.90 -19.94
CA ALA A 5 -16.55 7.54 -20.24
C ALA A 5 -15.71 6.80 -21.30
N THR A 6 -14.51 7.30 -21.62
CA THR A 6 -13.61 6.64 -22.56
C THR A 6 -13.06 5.37 -21.93
N ALA A 7 -13.21 4.24 -22.63
CA ALA A 7 -12.63 2.97 -22.22
C ALA A 7 -11.11 3.11 -22.01
N ILE A 8 -10.59 2.43 -20.99
CA ILE A 8 -9.15 2.37 -20.72
C ILE A 8 -8.63 1.04 -21.26
N ASN A 9 -7.65 1.07 -22.15
CA ASN A 9 -6.95 -0.14 -22.54
C ASN A 9 -5.90 -0.48 -21.48
N LEU A 10 -5.88 -1.72 -21.02
CA LEU A 10 -4.92 -2.17 -20.00
C LEU A 10 -3.46 -2.09 -20.50
N SER A 11 -3.26 -2.20 -21.82
CA SER A 11 -1.96 -2.00 -22.45
C SER A 11 -1.38 -0.62 -22.19
N ASP A 12 -2.24 0.42 -22.15
CA ASP A 12 -1.81 1.82 -22.03
C ASP A 12 -1.35 2.13 -20.58
N ILE A 13 -1.93 1.41 -19.61
CA ILE A 13 -1.48 1.42 -18.21
C ILE A 13 -0.15 0.66 -18.09
N ALA A 14 -0.08 -0.55 -18.65
CA ALA A 14 1.07 -1.43 -18.54
C ALA A 14 2.33 -0.86 -19.22
N SER A 15 2.17 -0.12 -20.31
CA SER A 15 3.27 0.56 -21.02
C SER A 15 3.75 1.83 -20.30
N ASN A 16 3.19 2.16 -19.14
CA ASN A 16 3.47 3.41 -18.40
C ASN A 16 3.35 4.64 -19.31
N SER A 17 2.44 4.61 -20.28
CA SER A 17 2.26 5.68 -21.28
C SER A 17 1.56 6.92 -20.71
N GLY A 18 1.43 7.02 -19.39
CA GLY A 18 0.81 8.16 -18.72
C GLY A 18 -0.72 8.22 -18.88
N THR A 19 -1.36 7.16 -19.34
CA THR A 19 -2.80 7.15 -19.63
C THR A 19 -3.48 5.99 -18.91
N GLY A 20 -4.52 6.29 -18.13
CA GLY A 20 -5.45 5.28 -17.63
C GLY A 20 -5.18 4.73 -16.22
N GLY A 21 -4.08 5.08 -15.57
CA GLY A 21 -3.77 4.66 -14.19
C GLY A 21 -2.28 4.48 -13.93
N PHE A 22 -1.95 3.66 -12.94
CA PHE A 22 -0.58 3.24 -12.60
C PHE A 22 -0.52 1.72 -12.41
N VAL A 23 0.68 1.15 -12.54
CA VAL A 23 0.96 -0.28 -12.33
C VAL A 23 1.45 -0.52 -10.91
N ILE A 24 1.11 -1.67 -10.32
CA ILE A 24 1.69 -2.16 -9.06
C ILE A 24 2.57 -3.38 -9.40
N ASN A 25 3.88 -3.23 -9.24
CA ASN A 25 4.86 -4.27 -9.51
C ASN A 25 5.19 -5.04 -8.22
N SER A 26 5.20 -6.37 -8.32
CA SER A 26 5.52 -7.26 -7.19
C SER A 26 6.92 -7.02 -6.62
N GLU A 27 7.11 -7.37 -5.33
CA GLU A 27 8.42 -7.29 -4.67
C GLU A 27 9.39 -8.33 -5.25
N ASN A 28 8.97 -9.60 -5.26
CA ASN A 28 9.70 -10.70 -5.91
C ASN A 28 8.80 -11.42 -6.93
N THR A 29 9.46 -12.23 -7.77
CA THR A 29 8.77 -13.21 -8.59
C THR A 29 8.13 -14.28 -7.70
N TRP A 30 6.97 -14.78 -8.10
CA TRP A 30 6.22 -15.81 -7.34
C TRP A 30 5.64 -15.38 -5.99
N ASP A 31 5.60 -14.07 -5.67
CA ASP A 31 4.90 -13.56 -4.48
C ASP A 31 3.36 -13.50 -4.64
N TYR A 32 2.86 -13.60 -5.88
CA TYR A 32 1.42 -13.60 -6.20
C TYR A 32 0.70 -12.34 -5.67
N SER A 33 1.39 -11.21 -5.79
CA SER A 33 0.82 -9.88 -5.55
C SER A 33 -0.36 -9.60 -6.47
N GLY A 34 -1.43 -9.04 -5.93
CA GLY A 34 -2.66 -8.74 -6.67
C GLY A 34 -3.62 -9.92 -6.80
N THR A 35 -3.39 -11.05 -6.12
CA THR A 35 -4.35 -12.16 -5.99
C THR A 35 -5.67 -11.73 -5.37
N SER A 36 -5.62 -10.74 -4.46
CA SER A 36 -6.79 -10.07 -3.91
C SER A 36 -6.54 -8.57 -3.81
N VAL A 37 -7.58 -7.80 -4.12
CA VAL A 37 -7.57 -6.32 -4.03
C VAL A 37 -8.89 -5.86 -3.44
N SER A 38 -8.84 -4.95 -2.47
CA SER A 38 -10.00 -4.27 -1.90
C SER A 38 -9.75 -2.76 -1.81
N SER A 39 -10.82 -1.98 -1.84
CA SER A 39 -10.76 -0.58 -1.42
C SER A 39 -10.50 -0.50 0.09
N ALA A 40 -9.71 0.49 0.52
CA ALA A 40 -9.43 0.80 1.92
C ALA A 40 -10.10 2.12 2.38
N GLY A 41 -10.71 2.87 1.46
CA GLY A 41 -11.03 4.29 1.66
C GLY A 41 -9.77 5.15 1.67
N ASP A 42 -9.91 6.45 1.93
CA ASP A 42 -8.80 7.38 2.12
C ASP A 42 -8.23 7.24 3.54
N VAL A 43 -7.15 6.45 3.69
CA VAL A 43 -6.55 6.16 5.01
C VAL A 43 -5.51 7.19 5.42
N ASN A 44 -4.95 7.94 4.47
CA ASN A 44 -3.91 8.94 4.73
C ASN A 44 -4.46 10.39 4.77
N GLY A 45 -5.73 10.59 4.44
CA GLY A 45 -6.43 11.87 4.49
C GLY A 45 -6.11 12.81 3.32
N ASP A 46 -5.64 12.29 2.18
CA ASP A 46 -5.28 13.10 1.01
C ASP A 46 -6.44 13.35 0.03
N GLY A 47 -7.61 12.77 0.32
CA GLY A 47 -8.82 12.88 -0.48
C GLY A 47 -8.91 11.85 -1.61
N LEU A 48 -8.01 10.87 -1.68
CA LEU A 48 -8.02 9.78 -2.65
C LEU A 48 -8.25 8.44 -1.94
N ASP A 49 -9.12 7.59 -2.51
CA ASP A 49 -9.30 6.25 -1.97
C ASP A 49 -8.04 5.39 -2.18
N ASP A 50 -7.65 4.68 -1.14
CA ASP A 50 -6.51 3.77 -1.10
C ASP A 50 -6.93 2.31 -1.36
N LEU A 51 -5.93 1.45 -1.58
CA LEU A 51 -6.10 0.04 -1.89
C LEU A 51 -5.39 -0.86 -0.88
N ILE A 52 -6.01 -1.98 -0.53
CA ILE A 52 -5.34 -3.11 0.10
C ILE A 52 -5.04 -4.16 -0.97
N VAL A 53 -3.78 -4.58 -1.07
CA VAL A 53 -3.30 -5.57 -2.04
C VAL A 53 -2.64 -6.73 -1.31
N GLY A 54 -3.14 -7.94 -1.55
CA GLY A 54 -2.54 -9.18 -1.03
C GLY A 54 -1.44 -9.72 -1.95
N ALA A 55 -0.36 -10.21 -1.33
CA ALA A 55 0.68 -11.03 -1.97
C ALA A 55 0.74 -12.36 -1.23
N GLU A 56 -0.03 -13.33 -1.73
CA GLU A 56 -0.34 -14.59 -1.04
C GLU A 56 0.92 -15.36 -0.62
N TRP A 57 1.95 -15.33 -1.47
CA TRP A 57 3.16 -16.15 -1.32
C TRP A 57 4.40 -15.33 -1.04
N ALA A 58 4.26 -14.04 -0.71
CA ALA A 58 5.40 -13.22 -0.33
C ALA A 58 6.06 -13.74 0.96
N ASP A 59 7.39 -13.77 0.95
CA ASP A 59 8.19 -14.09 2.14
C ASP A 59 8.14 -12.94 3.15
N SER A 60 7.84 -13.24 4.40
CA SER A 60 7.87 -12.29 5.53
C SER A 60 9.10 -12.54 6.41
N THR A 61 9.42 -11.61 7.32
CA THR A 61 10.64 -11.66 8.15
C THR A 61 10.78 -13.02 8.85
N GLY A 62 11.74 -13.83 8.38
CA GLY A 62 12.04 -15.16 8.91
C GLY A 62 11.04 -16.27 8.55
N LYS A 63 10.08 -16.03 7.64
CA LYS A 63 9.07 -17.03 7.23
C LYS A 63 8.83 -16.99 5.72
N SER A 64 9.07 -18.13 5.07
CA SER A 64 8.80 -18.26 3.64
C SER A 64 7.30 -18.48 3.36
N LEU A 65 6.81 -17.92 2.25
CA LEU A 65 5.42 -18.01 1.78
C LEU A 65 4.37 -17.65 2.85
N ALA A 66 4.73 -16.75 3.77
CA ALA A 66 3.86 -16.35 4.88
C ALA A 66 2.72 -15.42 4.42
N GLY A 67 2.88 -14.81 3.25
CA GLY A 67 2.01 -13.79 2.71
C GLY A 67 2.32 -12.40 3.27
N LYS A 68 2.05 -11.39 2.45
CA LYS A 68 2.07 -9.97 2.84
C LYS A 68 0.79 -9.28 2.39
N SER A 69 0.45 -8.20 3.07
CA SER A 69 -0.58 -7.26 2.65
C SER A 69 0.01 -5.87 2.59
N TYR A 70 -0.30 -5.11 1.55
CA TYR A 70 0.18 -3.76 1.34
C TYR A 70 -1.01 -2.81 1.30
N VAL A 71 -0.88 -1.67 1.97
CA VAL A 71 -1.75 -0.50 1.73
C VAL A 71 -1.06 0.37 0.70
N ILE A 72 -1.73 0.64 -0.41
CA ILE A 72 -1.23 1.43 -1.52
C ILE A 72 -2.04 2.73 -1.55
N PHE A 73 -1.37 3.84 -1.28
CA PHE A 73 -2.04 5.14 -1.31
C PHE A 73 -2.48 5.52 -2.72
N GLY A 74 -3.68 6.09 -2.81
CA GLY A 74 -4.23 6.69 -4.00
C GLY A 74 -3.30 7.78 -4.53
N LYS A 75 -3.23 7.94 -5.85
CA LYS A 75 -2.39 8.94 -6.50
C LYS A 75 -2.95 9.36 -7.84
N THR A 76 -2.64 10.59 -8.23
CA THR A 76 -3.08 11.19 -9.51
C THR A 76 -2.05 11.04 -10.61
N ASP A 77 -0.77 10.88 -10.26
CA ASP A 77 0.28 10.56 -11.23
C ASP A 77 0.23 9.07 -11.61
N THR A 78 0.85 8.76 -12.76
CA THR A 78 0.80 7.42 -13.35
C THR A 78 2.04 6.56 -13.09
N LYS A 79 2.96 7.03 -12.22
CA LYS A 79 4.20 6.29 -11.94
C LYS A 79 3.86 4.96 -11.29
N ALA A 80 4.52 3.92 -11.76
CA ALA A 80 4.42 2.59 -11.17
C ALA A 80 4.81 2.61 -9.69
N ILE A 81 4.12 1.80 -8.90
CA ILE A 81 4.45 1.48 -7.52
C ILE A 81 5.18 0.14 -7.53
N ASN A 82 6.37 0.07 -6.95
CA ASN A 82 7.05 -1.21 -6.73
C ASN A 82 6.87 -1.60 -5.26
N LEU A 83 6.33 -2.79 -5.01
CA LEU A 83 6.14 -3.28 -3.64
C LEU A 83 7.47 -3.46 -2.90
N SER A 84 8.57 -3.67 -3.63
CA SER A 84 9.93 -3.67 -3.06
C SER A 84 10.35 -2.34 -2.46
N ASP A 85 9.89 -1.22 -3.00
CA ASP A 85 10.14 0.11 -2.43
C ASP A 85 9.34 0.30 -1.13
N ILE A 86 8.12 -0.24 -1.06
CA ILE A 86 7.29 -0.21 0.15
C ILE A 86 7.90 -1.08 1.25
N SER A 87 8.30 -2.32 0.92
CA SER A 87 8.97 -3.23 1.86
C SER A 87 10.31 -2.68 2.36
N ALA A 88 11.00 -1.89 1.55
CA ALA A 88 12.25 -1.21 1.94
C ALA A 88 12.02 0.09 2.73
N GLY A 89 10.76 0.48 3.02
CA GLY A 89 10.42 1.73 3.69
C GLY A 89 10.71 2.99 2.85
N LYS A 90 10.81 2.85 1.52
CA LYS A 90 11.14 3.92 0.56
C LYS A 90 9.90 4.54 -0.09
N GLY A 91 8.73 3.94 0.07
CA GLY A 91 7.44 4.56 -0.25
C GLY A 91 7.08 5.60 0.82
N THR A 92 6.47 6.71 0.42
CA THR A 92 6.05 7.81 1.29
C THR A 92 5.25 7.30 2.49
N THR A 93 5.96 7.14 3.62
CA THR A 93 5.48 6.83 4.97
C THR A 93 4.62 5.56 5.10
N ALA A 94 5.29 4.39 5.00
CA ALA A 94 4.78 3.15 5.56
C ALA A 94 4.78 3.23 7.10
N HIS A 95 3.62 3.43 7.71
CA HIS A 95 3.46 3.23 9.15
C HIS A 95 3.12 1.75 9.39
N THR A 96 4.07 1.00 9.94
CA THR A 96 3.82 -0.35 10.48
C THR A 96 3.04 -0.21 11.79
N ILE A 97 1.78 -0.67 11.83
CA ILE A 97 1.05 -0.84 13.09
C ILE A 97 1.55 -2.15 13.72
N ASP A 98 2.54 -2.05 14.60
CA ASP A 98 2.88 -3.17 15.48
C ASP A 98 2.00 -3.09 16.74
N PHE A 99 1.24 -4.14 17.03
CA PHE A 99 0.42 -4.25 18.24
C PHE A 99 1.25 -4.66 19.47
N GLN A 100 2.55 -4.89 19.32
CA GLN A 100 3.42 -5.33 20.40
C GLN A 100 4.08 -4.15 21.12
N GLY A 101 3.42 -3.67 22.18
CA GLY A 101 4.06 -3.16 23.41
C GLY A 101 5.08 -2.02 23.25
N ASP A 102 4.60 -0.78 23.34
CA ASP A 102 5.43 0.40 23.55
C ASP A 102 6.22 0.32 24.89
N THR A 103 7.53 0.51 24.81
CA THR A 103 8.43 0.73 25.97
C THR A 103 9.47 1.83 25.68
N ASN A 104 9.13 2.90 24.94
CA ASN A 104 10.13 3.83 24.41
C ASN A 104 10.84 4.69 25.49
N THR A 105 12.02 5.22 25.15
CA THR A 105 12.61 6.41 25.82
C THR A 105 12.82 7.60 24.88
N ASP A 106 12.53 7.48 23.58
CA ASP A 106 12.38 8.62 22.70
C ASP A 106 11.62 8.42 21.37
N LYS A 107 10.44 9.06 21.33
CA LYS A 107 10.06 10.08 20.32
C LYS A 107 9.54 9.61 18.94
N ASN A 108 8.33 9.05 18.92
CA ASN A 108 7.10 9.72 18.43
C ASN A 108 5.99 8.73 18.06
N ASP A 109 5.53 7.95 19.02
CA ASP A 109 4.26 7.23 18.93
C ASP A 109 3.11 8.23 18.73
N THR A 110 2.45 8.19 17.57
CA THR A 110 1.21 8.95 17.37
C THR A 110 0.09 7.97 17.05
N LEU A 111 -0.60 7.54 18.11
CA LEU A 111 -1.88 6.85 18.04
C LEU A 111 -2.97 7.84 18.49
N THR A 112 -3.40 8.76 17.62
CA THR A 112 -4.50 9.66 17.97
C THR A 112 -5.85 8.99 17.68
N GLY A 113 -6.22 8.06 18.56
CA GLY A 113 -7.59 7.56 18.70
C GLY A 113 -8.07 7.83 20.12
N THR A 114 -8.71 8.98 20.35
CA THR A 114 -9.36 9.32 21.63
C THR A 114 -10.41 8.25 21.99
N SER A 115 -10.72 7.91 23.24
CA SER A 115 -11.29 8.81 24.26
C SER A 115 -11.30 8.16 25.65
N ALA A 116 -10.15 7.75 26.18
CA ALA A 116 -10.04 7.31 27.57
C ALA A 116 -8.85 7.98 28.25
N ASN A 117 -9.09 8.57 29.42
CA ASN A 117 -8.04 9.12 30.27
C ASN A 117 -7.16 7.97 30.80
N GLU A 118 -5.86 8.13 30.67
CA GLU A 118 -4.86 7.23 31.23
C GLU A 118 -4.60 7.59 32.71
N PHE A 119 -4.62 6.59 33.58
CA PHE A 119 -4.09 6.63 34.96
C PHE A 119 -2.99 5.57 35.09
#